data_AF-A0A8T5AKM9-F1
#
_entry.id   AF-A0A8T5AKM9-F1
#
_cell.length_a   1.000
_cell.length_b   1.000
_cell.length_c   1.000
_cell.angle_alpha   90.00
_cell.angle_beta   90.00
_cell.angle_gamma   90.00
#
_symmetry.space_group_name_H-M   'P 1'
#
loop_
_entity.id
_entity.type
_entity.pdbx_description
1 polymer ?
#
loop_
_entity_poly.entity_id
_entity_poly.type
_entity_poly.pdbx_seq_one_letter_code
_entity_poly.pdbx_strand_id
1 'polypeptide(L)'
;MEELKPSLKEEFNVKSIGIFGSYIRGEEKRGSDLDILVEFEDSADLSLLDFIELENYLSAELGVRVDLVEKSTLKPRIGKRILEEVVNL
;
A
#
# COMPACT_ATOMS: atom_id res chain seq x y z
N MET A 1 -5.08 -13.43 1.74
CA MET A 1 -4.06 -12.45 2.17
C MET A 1 -2.71 -13.08 2.50
N GLU A 2 -2.61 -14.29 3.07
CA GLU A 2 -1.30 -14.96 3.25
C GLU A 2 -0.60 -15.35 1.93
N GLU A 3 -1.35 -15.62 0.87
CA GLU A 3 -0.79 -15.96 -0.45
C GLU A 3 -0.26 -14.75 -1.25
N LEU A 4 -0.59 -13.52 -0.83
CA LEU A 4 -0.09 -12.27 -1.46
C LEU A 4 1.32 -11.91 -0.99
N LYS A 5 1.72 -12.33 0.21
CA LYS A 5 2.99 -11.91 0.82
C LYS A 5 4.25 -12.41 0.12
N PRO A 6 4.29 -13.65 -0.43
CA PRO A 6 5.49 -14.13 -1.13
C PRO A 6 5.75 -13.39 -2.44
N SER A 7 4.73 -13.19 -3.28
CA SER A 7 4.88 -12.52 -4.58
C SER A 7 5.26 -11.05 -4.44
N LEU A 8 4.67 -10.32 -3.48
CA LEU A 8 5.01 -8.92 -3.23
C LEU A 8 6.47 -8.69 -2.84
N LYS A 9 7.03 -9.61 -2.05
CA LYS A 9 8.42 -9.50 -1.59
C LYS A 9 9.40 -9.95 -2.66
N GLU A 10 9.10 -11.03 -3.37
CA GLU A 10 9.99 -11.61 -4.38
C GLU A 10 9.95 -10.87 -5.73
N GLU A 11 8.80 -10.36 -6.15
CA GLU A 11 8.64 -9.67 -7.45
C GLU A 11 8.80 -8.15 -7.34
N PHE A 12 8.28 -7.55 -6.27
CA PHE A 12 8.21 -6.08 -6.13
C PHE A 12 9.18 -5.50 -5.08
N ASN A 13 10.03 -6.33 -4.45
CA ASN A 13 10.93 -5.90 -3.38
C ASN A 13 10.23 -5.10 -2.27
N VAL A 14 8.98 -5.48 -1.95
CA VAL A 14 8.21 -4.84 -0.88
C VAL A 14 8.78 -5.25 0.47
N LYS A 15 9.24 -4.26 1.23
CA LYS A 15 9.74 -4.40 2.59
C LYS A 15 8.61 -4.46 3.61
N SER A 16 7.58 -3.63 3.45
CA SER A 16 6.36 -3.71 4.25
C SER A 16 5.16 -3.13 3.52
N ILE A 17 3.97 -3.62 3.87
CA ILE A 17 2.70 -3.14 3.36
C ILE A 17 1.72 -3.00 4.53
N GLY A 18 0.90 -1.95 4.51
CA GLY A 18 -0.11 -1.71 5.51
C GLY A 18 -1.26 -0.91 4.96
N ILE A 19 -2.44 -1.10 5.53
CA ILE A 19 -3.63 -0.31 5.17
C ILE A 19 -3.62 0.95 6.03
N PHE A 20 -4.04 2.08 5.47
CA PHE A 20 -4.27 3.31 6.24
C PHE A 20 -5.55 4.02 5.77
N GLY A 21 -5.83 5.18 6.35
CA GLY A 21 -6.89 6.05 5.84
C GLY A 21 -8.30 5.68 6.31
N SER A 22 -9.30 5.95 5.46
CA SER A 22 -10.72 5.97 5.86
C SER A 22 -11.26 4.60 6.28
N TYR A 23 -10.69 3.52 5.74
CA TYR A 23 -11.00 2.13 6.10
C TYR A 23 -10.67 1.79 7.55
N ILE A 24 -9.64 2.41 8.13
CA ILE A 24 -9.27 2.18 9.53
C ILE A 24 -10.12 3.02 10.48
N ARG A 25 -10.54 4.21 10.02
CA ARG A 25 -11.40 5.11 10.80
C ARG A 25 -12.87 4.68 10.81
N GLY A 26 -13.25 3.64 10.05
CA GLY A 26 -14.64 3.19 9.91
C GLY A 26 -15.53 4.25 9.25
N GLU A 27 -14.92 5.18 8.51
CA GLU A 27 -15.58 6.26 7.78
C GLU A 27 -15.78 5.89 6.30
N GLU A 28 -15.48 4.64 5.90
CA GLU A 28 -15.58 4.25 4.50
C GLU A 28 -17.04 4.35 4.02
N LYS A 29 -17.21 4.98 2.85
CA LYS A 29 -18.49 5.02 2.15
C LYS A 29 -18.46 3.92 1.09
N ARG A 30 -19.64 3.44 0.66
CA ARG A 30 -19.73 2.54 -0.50
C ARG A 30 -19.04 3.20 -1.71
N GLY A 31 -17.95 2.57 -2.16
CA GLY A 31 -17.12 3.06 -3.28
C GLY A 31 -15.87 3.85 -2.88
N SER A 32 -15.53 3.91 -1.59
CA SER A 32 -14.24 4.42 -1.12
C SER A 32 -13.09 3.55 -1.64
N ASP A 33 -12.04 4.21 -2.10
CA ASP A 33 -10.78 3.57 -2.47
C ASP A 33 -10.06 3.11 -1.17
N LEU A 34 -9.25 2.06 -1.28
CA LEU A 34 -8.48 1.47 -0.19
C LEU A 34 -7.06 2.05 -0.20
N ASP A 35 -6.75 2.91 0.76
CA ASP A 35 -5.43 3.51 0.88
C ASP A 35 -4.42 2.49 1.45
N ILE A 36 -3.42 2.13 0.66
CA ILE A 36 -2.39 1.16 1.02
C ILE A 36 -1.03 1.84 1.05
N LEU A 37 -0.36 1.76 2.20
CA LEU A 37 0.99 2.23 2.39
C LEU A 37 1.96 1.11 2.05
N VAL A 38 2.87 1.37 1.13
CA VAL A 38 3.95 0.45 0.77
C VAL A 38 5.31 1.04 1.11
N GLU A 39 6.19 0.22 1.66
CA GLU A 39 7.60 0.51 1.82
C GLU A 39 8.37 -0.52 1.00
N PHE A 40 9.23 -0.05 0.11
CA PHE A 40 10.13 -0.89 -0.67
C PHE A 40 11.50 -0.98 0.00
N GLU A 41 12.27 -2.01 -0.36
CA GLU A 41 13.67 -2.10 0.05
C GLU A 41 14.52 -0.99 -0.60
N ASP A 42 15.55 -0.49 0.08
CA ASP A 42 16.41 0.59 -0.46
C ASP A 42 17.16 0.18 -1.75
N SER A 43 17.26 -1.13 -1.99
CA SER A 43 17.85 -1.72 -3.20
C SER A 43 16.83 -1.95 -4.33
N ALA A 44 15.56 -1.60 -4.12
CA ALA A 44 14.52 -1.78 -5.12
C ALA A 44 14.71 -0.77 -6.26
N ASP A 45 14.97 -1.26 -7.46
CA ASP A 45 14.94 -0.46 -8.69
C ASP A 45 13.55 -0.58 -9.32
N LEU A 46 12.58 0.11 -8.72
CA LEU A 46 11.18 0.10 -9.16
C LEU A 46 10.93 1.25 -10.12
N SER A 47 10.40 0.90 -11.28
CA SER A 47 9.88 1.87 -12.23
C SER A 47 8.46 2.31 -11.84
N LEU A 48 8.01 3.42 -12.41
CA LEU A 48 6.61 3.85 -12.29
C LEU A 48 5.63 2.80 -12.83
N LEU A 49 6.05 1.95 -13.77
CA LEU A 49 5.21 0.88 -14.31
C LEU A 49 5.01 -0.23 -13.29
N ASP A 50 6.07 -0.63 -12.58
CA ASP A 50 5.99 -1.67 -11.53
C ASP A 50 5.07 -1.22 -10.39
N PHE A 51 5.11 0.08 -10.05
CA PHE A 51 4.22 0.67 -9.05
C PHE A 51 2.74 0.60 -9.47
N ILE A 52 2.45 0.95 -10.73
CA ILE A 52 1.10 0.88 -11.30
C ILE A 52 0.64 -0.57 -11.43
N GLU A 53 1.54 -1.49 -11.78
CA GLU A 53 1.23 -2.92 -11.85
C GLU A 53 0.84 -3.46 -10.48
N LEU A 54 1.57 -3.10 -9.44
CA LEU A 54 1.26 -3.45 -8.05
C LEU A 54 -0.11 -2.90 -7.61
N GLU A 55 -0.40 -1.64 -7.91
CA GLU A 55 -1.71 -1.02 -7.61
C GLU A 55 -2.87 -1.77 -8.31
N ASN A 56 -2.70 -2.10 -9.58
CA ASN A 56 -3.70 -2.85 -10.35
C ASN A 56 -3.87 -4.28 -9.84
N TYR A 57 -2.77 -4.94 -9.50
CA TYR A 57 -2.77 -6.29 -8.94
C TYR A 57 -3.52 -6.33 -7.61
N LEU A 58 -3.22 -5.42 -6.69
CA LEU A 58 -3.92 -5.30 -5.42
C LEU A 58 -5.41 -4.95 -5.62
N SER A 59 -5.72 -4.05 -6.58
CA SER A 59 -7.10 -3.70 -6.89
C SER A 59 -7.91 -4.89 -7.43
N ALA A 60 -7.30 -5.70 -8.31
CA ALA A 60 -7.92 -6.88 -8.88
C ALA A 60 -8.16 -7.96 -7.81
N GLU A 61 -7.18 -8.20 -6.95
CA GLU A 61 -7.25 -9.22 -5.91
C GLU A 61 -8.24 -8.86 -4.78
N LEU A 62 -8.29 -7.57 -4.40
CA LEU A 62 -9.18 -7.09 -3.34
C LEU A 62 -10.58 -6.75 -3.84
N GLY A 63 -10.79 -6.66 -5.16
CA GLY A 63 -12.07 -6.31 -5.78
C GLY A 63 -12.54 -4.88 -5.49
N VAL A 64 -11.64 -4.03 -5.01
CA VAL A 64 -11.85 -2.60 -4.71
C VAL A 64 -10.72 -1.80 -5.33
N ARG A 65 -10.97 -0.53 -5.64
CA ARG A 65 -9.89 0.37 -6.09
C ARG A 65 -8.90 0.58 -4.93
N VAL A 66 -7.62 0.39 -5.22
CA VAL A 66 -6.52 0.62 -4.28
C VAL A 66 -5.83 1.93 -4.65
N ASP A 67 -5.56 2.78 -3.67
CA ASP A 67 -4.65 3.92 -3.81
C ASP A 67 -3.33 3.56 -3.12
N LEU A 68 -2.30 3.29 -3.92
CA LEU A 68 -1.00 2.88 -3.41
C LEU A 68 -0.16 4.12 -3.11
N VAL A 69 0.37 4.22 -1.90
CA VAL A 69 1.22 5.33 -1.47
C VAL A 69 2.55 4.81 -0.97
N GLU A 70 3.64 5.31 -1.55
CA GLU A 70 4.98 4.97 -1.11
C GLU A 70 5.36 5.75 0.15
N LYS A 71 5.77 5.03 1.20
CA LYS A 71 6.16 5.62 2.49
C LYS A 71 7.30 6.63 2.39
N SER A 72 8.23 6.46 1.46
CA SER A 72 9.36 7.37 1.24
C SER A 72 8.91 8.75 0.74
N THR A 73 7.80 8.80 0.00
CA THR A 73 7.24 10.04 -0.58
C THR A 73 6.45 10.87 0.43
N LEU A 74 6.11 10.28 1.58
CA LEU A 74 5.35 10.96 2.61
C LEU A 74 6.19 12.04 3.30
N LYS A 75 5.66 13.27 3.29
CA LYS A 75 6.25 14.35 4.08
C LYS A 75 6.28 13.94 5.56
N PRO A 76 7.38 14.19 6.31
CA PRO A 76 7.54 13.74 7.69
C PRO A 76 6.36 14.06 8.63
N ARG A 77 5.73 15.22 8.43
CA ARG A 77 4.56 15.66 9.20
C ARG A 77 3.29 14.85 8.94
N ILE A 78 3.09 14.40 7.71
CA ILE A 78 1.92 13.60 7.30
C ILE A 78 2.21 12.12 7.61
N GLY A 79 3.43 11.68 7.30
CA GLY A 79 3.90 10.32 7.56
C GLY A 79 3.73 9.91 9.02
N LYS A 80 4.02 10.79 9.98
CA LYS A 80 3.83 10.45 11.41
C LYS A 80 2.38 10.05 11.74
N ARG A 81 1.39 10.80 11.24
CA ARG A 81 -0.03 10.52 11.48
C ARG A 81 -0.48 9.25 10.75
N ILE A 82 -0.03 9.06 9.51
CA ILE A 82 -0.34 7.86 8.73
C ILE A 82 0.25 6.62 9.41
N LEU A 83 1.50 6.68 9.88
CA LEU A 83 2.19 5.58 10.55
C LEU A 83 1.59 5.24 11.92
N GLU A 84 0.97 6.20 12.60
CA GLU A 84 0.21 5.95 13.83
C GLU A 84 -1.13 5.25 13.56
N GLU A 85 -1.70 5.44 12.37
CA GLU A 85 -2.98 4.84 11.95
C GLU A 85 -2.79 3.55 11.15
N VAL A 86 -1.60 3.27 10.61
CA VAL A 86 -1.37 2.13 9.70
C VAL A 86 -1.55 0.79 10.43
N VAL A 87 -2.30 -0.12 9.79
CA VAL A 87 -2.39 -1.51 10.22
C VAL A 87 -1.59 -2.35 9.24
N ASN A 88 -0.47 -2.89 9.73
CA ASN A 88 0.41 -3.75 8.94
C ASN A 88 -0.28 -5.08 8.64
N LEU A 89 -0.20 -5.53 7.39
CA LEU A 89 -0.81 -6.79 6.93
C LEU A 89 0.09 -8.00 7.13
#